data_AF-A0A929MRU2-F1
#
_entry.id   AF-A0A929MRU2-F1
#
_cell.length_a   1.000
_cell.length_b   1.000
_cell.length_c   1.000
_cell.angle_alpha   90.00
_cell.angle_beta   90.00
_cell.angle_gamma   90.00
#
_symmetry.space_group_name_H-M   'P 1'
#
loop_
_entity.id
_entity.type
_entity.pdbx_description
1 polymer ?
#
loop_
_entity_poly.entity_id
_entity_poly.type
_entity_poly.pdbx_seq_one_letter_code
_entity_poly.pdbx_strand_id
1 'polypeptide(L)' 'MSDKKRKVPKLRFPGFTDAWEQRKLGDMGKVSMCKRVFKSETSEIGEVPFYKIGTFGEVADSYISKD' A
#
# COMPACT_ATOMS: atom_id res chain seq x y z
N MET A 1 -23.77 25.41 -3.73
CA MET A 1 -22.43 26.04 -3.79
C MET A 1 -21.46 25.04 -4.39
N SER A 2 -20.98 25.30 -5.61
CA SER A 2 -20.09 24.37 -6.31
C SER A 2 -18.65 24.75 -5.99
N ASP A 3 -18.03 24.09 -5.00
CA ASP A 3 -16.60 24.25 -4.74
C ASP A 3 -15.80 23.77 -5.95
N LYS A 4 -15.25 24.71 -6.71
CA LYS A 4 -14.29 24.40 -7.78
C LYS A 4 -13.03 23.81 -7.12
N LYS A 5 -12.93 22.48 -7.09
CA LYS A 5 -11.72 21.78 -6.60
C LYS A 5 -10.50 22.25 -7.41
N ARG A 6 -9.58 22.97 -6.75
CA ARG A 6 -8.33 23.41 -7.36
C ARG A 6 -7.47 22.19 -7.68
N LYS A 7 -7.20 21.95 -8.96
CA LYS A 7 -6.38 20.82 -9.45
C LYS A 7 -4.87 20.99 -9.19
N VAL A 8 -4.46 22.14 -8.66
CA VAL A 8 -3.07 22.40 -8.29
C VAL A 8 -2.97 22.40 -6.76
N PRO A 9 -2.15 21.55 -6.11
CA PRO A 9 -1.83 21.67 -4.68
C PRO A 9 -1.20 23.00 -4.24
N LYS A 10 -1.26 23.32 -2.94
CA LYS A 10 -0.72 24.59 -2.37
C LYS A 10 0.80 24.51 -2.19
N LEU A 11 1.29 23.30 -1.90
CA LEU A 11 2.70 22.98 -1.72
C LEU A 11 3.07 21.92 -2.75
N ARG A 12 4.20 22.11 -3.44
CA ARG A 12 4.78 21.17 -4.40
C ARG A 12 6.28 21.36 -4.50
N PHE A 13 6.96 20.32 -4.96
CA PHE A 13 8.37 20.41 -5.33
C PHE A 13 8.55 21.25 -6.62
N PRO A 14 9.66 21.99 -6.76
CA PRO A 14 9.99 22.69 -7.99
C PRO A 14 9.98 21.74 -9.20
N GLY A 15 9.49 22.22 -10.35
CA GLY A 15 9.40 21.43 -11.58
C GLY A 15 8.09 20.63 -11.75
N PHE A 16 7.25 20.51 -10.72
CA PHE A 16 5.93 19.85 -10.83
C PHE A 16 4.79 20.89 -10.89
N THR A 17 4.70 21.63 -11.98
CA THR A 17 3.75 22.77 -12.15
C THR A 17 2.38 22.38 -12.70
N ASP A 18 2.26 21.22 -13.35
CA ASP A 18 1.05 20.83 -14.08
C ASP A 18 -0.13 20.52 -13.17
N ALA A 19 -1.36 20.70 -13.66
CA ALA A 19 -2.56 20.36 -12.92
C ALA A 19 -2.66 18.84 -12.67
N TRP A 20 -3.15 18.42 -11.49
CA TRP A 20 -3.47 17.02 -11.25
C TRP A 20 -4.61 16.59 -12.16
N GLU A 21 -4.46 15.40 -12.70
CA GLU A 21 -5.48 14.74 -13.49
C GLU A 21 -6.06 13.56 -12.72
N GLN A 22 -7.38 13.43 -12.77
CA GLN A 22 -8.03 12.25 -12.21
C GLN A 22 -7.81 11.07 -13.16
N ARG A 23 -7.26 9.98 -12.64
CA ARG A 23 -7.01 8.72 -13.36
C ARG A 23 -7.65 7.57 -12.59
N LYS A 24 -8.02 6.49 -13.26
CA LYS A 24 -8.42 5.26 -12.57
C LYS A 24 -7.16 4.49 -12.20
N LEU A 25 -7.16 3.91 -11.00
CA LEU A 25 -6.02 3.11 -10.53
C LEU A 25 -5.68 1.96 -11.50
N GLY A 26 -6.70 1.33 -12.08
CA GLY A 26 -6.53 0.26 -13.07
C GLY A 26 -5.89 0.68 -14.40
N ASP A 27 -5.86 1.98 -14.71
CA ASP A 27 -5.15 2.48 -15.90
C ASP A 27 -3.64 2.51 -15.69
N MET A 28 -3.19 2.57 -14.43
CA MET A 28 -1.77 2.66 -14.05
C MET A 28 -1.14 1.28 -13.80
N GLY A 29 -1.95 0.24 -13.58
CA GLY A 29 -1.44 -1.10 -13.30
C GLY A 29 -2.53 -2.16 -13.14
N LYS A 30 -2.11 -3.44 -13.25
CA LYS A 30 -2.99 -4.60 -13.06
C LYS A 30 -3.01 -5.04 -11.60
N VAL A 31 -4.17 -5.46 -11.13
CA VAL A 31 -4.30 -6.11 -9.82
C VAL A 31 -3.57 -7.45 -9.87
N SER A 32 -2.62 -7.62 -8.97
CA SER A 32 -1.91 -8.88 -8.76
C SER A 32 -2.17 -9.35 -7.33
N MET A 33 -2.53 -10.62 -7.16
CA MET A 33 -2.78 -11.20 -5.85
C MET A 33 -1.51 -11.86 -5.33
N CYS A 34 -1.15 -11.60 -4.07
CA CYS A 34 -0.06 -12.30 -3.40
C CYS A 34 -0.43 -13.75 -3.10
N LYS A 35 0.59 -14.58 -2.78
CA LYS A 35 0.38 -15.92 -2.21
C LYS A 35 -0.49 -15.80 -0.95
N ARG A 36 -1.52 -16.64 -0.87
CA ARG A 36 -2.31 -16.79 0.35
C ARG A 36 -1.50 -17.58 1.38
N VAL A 37 -1.34 -17.01 2.57
CA VAL A 37 -0.65 -17.64 3.70
C VAL A 37 -1.68 -17.98 4.77
N PHE A 38 -1.74 -19.24 5.17
CA PHE A 38 -2.60 -19.74 6.23
C PHE A 38 -1.90 -19.65 7.60
N LYS A 39 -2.68 -19.63 8.69
CA LYS A 39 -2.12 -19.59 10.06
C LYS A 39 -1.16 -20.76 10.32
N SER A 40 -1.45 -21.94 9.78
CA SER A 40 -0.59 -23.13 9.90
C SER A 40 0.75 -23.00 9.16
N GLU A 41 0.86 -22.07 8.22
CA GLU A 41 2.10 -21.76 7.48
C GLU A 41 2.89 -20.62 8.13
N THR A 42 2.43 -20.12 9.29
CA THR A 42 3.10 -19.06 10.05
C THR A 42 3.65 -19.60 11.37
N SER A 43 4.75 -19.02 11.82
CA SER A 43 5.39 -19.29 13.11
C SER A 43 5.43 -18.02 13.95
N GLU A 44 5.46 -18.15 15.28
CA GLU A 44 5.67 -17.02 16.20
C GLU A 44 7.13 -16.53 16.21
N ILE A 45 8.05 -17.32 15.65
CA ILE A 45 9.48 -17.02 15.56
C ILE A 45 9.93 -17.28 14.12
N GLY A 46 10.62 -16.32 13.50
CA GLY A 46 11.22 -16.48 12.18
C GLY A 46 11.93 -15.23 11.66
N GLU A 47 12.46 -15.33 10.44
CA GLU A 47 13.23 -14.23 9.83
C GLU A 47 12.37 -13.28 9.00
N VAL A 48 11.34 -13.80 8.33
CA VAL A 48 10.50 -13.00 7.42
C VAL A 48 9.21 -12.63 8.15
N PRO A 49 9.05 -11.36 8.56
CA PRO A 49 7.85 -10.94 9.25
C PRO A 49 6.64 -10.97 8.32
N PHE A 50 5.53 -11.49 8.81
CA PHE A 50 4.24 -11.55 8.11
C PHE A 50 3.18 -10.77 8.89
N TYR A 51 2.81 -9.61 8.34
CA TYR A 51 1.82 -8.74 8.95
C TYR A 51 0.41 -9.06 8.44
N LYS A 52 -0.48 -9.36 9.38
CA LYS A 52 -1.92 -9.43 9.15
C LYS A 52 -2.49 -8.01 9.17
N ILE A 53 -3.72 -7.85 8.69
CA ILE A 53 -4.43 -6.56 8.71
C ILE A 53 -4.42 -5.92 10.11
N GLY A 54 -4.58 -6.73 11.16
CA GLY A 54 -4.59 -6.26 12.56
C GLY A 54 -3.23 -5.97 13.19
N THR A 55 -2.12 -6.36 12.54
CA THR A 55 -0.76 -6.17 13.07
C THR A 55 0.05 -5.18 12.22
N PHE A 56 -0.57 -4.54 11.23
CA PHE A 56 0.13 -3.64 10.32
C PHE A 56 0.58 -2.37 11.08
N GLY A 57 1.89 -2.13 11.10
CA GLY A 57 2.50 -1.01 11.83
C GLY A 57 3.03 -1.37 13.23
N GLU A 58 2.73 -2.57 13.72
CA GLU A 58 3.21 -3.07 15.01
C GLU A 58 4.49 -3.91 14.87
N VAL A 59 5.01 -4.40 16.00
CA VAL A 59 6.07 -5.43 16.00
C VAL A 59 5.52 -6.74 15.46
N ALA A 60 6.30 -7.43 14.62
CA ALA A 60 5.87 -8.68 14.02
C ALA A 60 5.69 -9.79 15.08
N ASP A 61 4.52 -10.42 15.07
CA ASP A 61 4.17 -11.56 15.93
C ASP A 61 4.06 -12.88 15.15
N SER A 62 4.19 -12.83 13.82
CA SER A 62 4.00 -13.94 12.90
C SER A 62 5.04 -13.86 11.80
N TYR A 63 5.59 -15.00 11.43
CA TYR A 63 6.70 -15.12 10.49
C TYR A 63 6.45 -16.25 9.49
N ILE A 64 6.94 -16.08 8.26
CA ILE A 64 6.91 -17.10 7.21
C ILE A 64 8.32 -17.59 6.87
N SER A 65 8.42 -18.78 6.28
CA SER A 65 9.68 -19.26 5.72
C SER A 65 10.04 -18.52 4.43
N LYS A 66 11.34 -18.47 4.11
CA LYS A 66 11.84 -17.99 2.80
C LYS A 66 11.66 -19.02 1.68
N ASP A 67 11.40 -20.27 2.03
CA ASP A 67 11.33 -21.42 1.11
C ASP A 67 9.90 -21.71 0.61
#